data_AF-A0A1E3RJN7-F1
#
_entry.id   AF-A0A1E3RJN7-F1
#
_cell.length_a   1.000
_cell.length_b   1.000
_cell.length_c   1.000
_cell.angle_alpha   90.00
_cell.angle_beta   90.00
_cell.angle_gamma   90.00
#
_symmetry.space_group_name_H-M   'P 1'
#
loop_
_entity.id
_entity.type
_entity.pdbx_description
1 polymer ?
#
loop_
_entity_poly.entity_id
_entity_poly.type
_entity_poly.pdbx_seq_one_letter_code
_entity_poly.pdbx_strand_id
1 'polypeptide(L)'
;MTVKDDLLNDFPHVYPGLARPEVEQLLTLLDKSASTGGGFGMSIAAALKPLVPDIASRLESYKQSDVNDYVRMLRGATVLLLQRWQPEDQPPPPESVADEVAALEA
;
A
#
# COMPACT_ATOMS: atom_id res chain seq x y z
N MET A 1 -1.06 0.03 18.43
CA MET A 1 -0.72 -0.33 17.04
C MET A 1 -1.03 0.88 16.20
N THR A 2 -0.03 1.37 15.46
CA THR A 2 -0.20 2.45 14.51
C THR A 2 -0.52 1.87 13.13
N VAL A 3 -1.15 2.68 12.28
CA VAL A 3 -1.37 2.37 10.85
C VAL A 3 -0.09 1.88 10.15
N LYS A 4 1.06 2.43 10.56
CA LYS A 4 2.39 2.04 10.08
C LYS A 4 2.78 0.62 10.50
N ASP A 5 2.54 0.24 11.76
CA ASP A 5 2.80 -1.12 12.24
C ASP A 5 1.93 -2.14 11.48
N ASP A 6 0.67 -1.78 11.19
CA ASP A 6 -0.24 -2.63 10.43
C ASP A 6 0.23 -2.79 8.98
N LEU A 7 0.68 -1.70 8.35
CA LEU A 7 1.22 -1.75 6.99
C LEU A 7 2.50 -2.59 6.88
N LEU A 8 3.41 -2.46 7.86
CA LEU A 8 4.63 -3.28 7.93
C LEU A 8 4.31 -4.76 8.18
N ASN A 9 3.27 -5.07 8.94
CA ASN A 9 2.79 -6.45 9.10
C ASN A 9 2.17 -7.01 7.82
N ASP A 10 1.42 -6.20 7.06
CA ASP A 10 0.79 -6.64 5.81
C ASP A 10 1.79 -6.82 4.66
N PHE A 11 2.87 -6.02 4.64
CA PHE A 11 3.88 -6.01 3.58
C PHE A 11 4.46 -7.39 3.22
N PRO A 12 4.96 -8.22 4.14
CA PRO A 12 5.50 -9.54 3.82
C PRO A 12 4.45 -10.56 3.35
N HIS A 13 3.16 -10.31 3.58
CA HIS A 13 2.08 -11.17 3.09
C HIS A 13 1.66 -10.84 1.66
N VAL A 14 1.86 -9.59 1.25
CA VAL A 14 1.51 -9.10 -0.08
C VAL A 14 2.69 -9.15 -1.05
N TYR A 15 3.88 -8.87 -0.55
CA TYR A 15 5.11 -8.79 -1.33
C TYR A 15 6.08 -9.90 -0.91
N PRO A 16 6.74 -10.62 -1.83
CA PRO A 16 6.86 -10.39 -3.28
C PRO A 16 5.77 -11.05 -4.16
N GLY A 17 4.56 -11.28 -3.62
CA GLY A 17 3.47 -11.93 -4.36
C GLY A 17 2.89 -11.13 -5.53
N LEU A 18 3.21 -9.84 -5.66
CA LEU A 18 2.77 -8.96 -6.74
C LEU A 18 3.89 -8.73 -7.76
N ALA A 19 3.55 -8.79 -9.05
CA ALA A 19 4.43 -8.36 -10.12
C ALA A 19 4.47 -6.81 -10.21
N ARG A 20 5.56 -6.26 -10.75
CA ARG A 20 5.69 -4.80 -10.96
C ARG A 20 4.45 -4.12 -11.59
N PRO A 21 3.81 -4.63 -12.67
CA PRO A 21 2.61 -4.00 -13.23
C PRO A 21 1.43 -3.98 -12.25
N GLU A 22 1.32 -4.96 -11.35
CA GLU A 22 0.29 -4.98 -10.31
C GLU A 22 0.58 -3.93 -9.23
N VAL A 23 1.85 -3.69 -8.92
CA VAL A 23 2.31 -2.63 -8.02
C VAL A 23 2.10 -1.23 -8.64
N GLU A 24 2.33 -1.07 -9.94
CA GLU A 24 2.01 0.15 -10.68
C GLU A 24 0.50 0.41 -10.74
N GLN A 25 -0.30 -0.64 -10.94
CA GLN A 25 -1.75 -0.57 -10.88
C GLN A 25 -2.23 -0.18 -9.47
N LEU A 26 -1.64 -0.76 -8.43
CA LEU A 26 -1.88 -0.40 -7.04
C LEU A 26 -1.63 1.09 -6.81
N LEU A 27 -0.46 1.61 -7.21
CA LEU A 27 -0.14 3.04 -7.09
C LEU A 27 -1.18 3.91 -7.78
N THR A 28 -1.60 3.54 -8.99
CA THR A 28 -2.61 4.29 -9.75
C THR A 28 -3.95 4.36 -9.02
N LEU A 29 -4.38 3.28 -8.37
CA LEU A 29 -5.62 3.26 -7.58
C LEU A 29 -5.50 4.14 -6.34
N LEU A 30 -4.35 4.09 -5.65
CA LEU A 30 -4.06 4.93 -4.48
C LEU A 30 -4.04 6.42 -4.87
N ASP A 31 -3.40 6.79 -5.98
CA ASP A 31 -3.35 8.17 -6.47
C ASP A 31 -4.73 8.73 -6.84
N LYS A 32 -5.57 7.90 -7.49
CA LYS A 32 -6.97 8.26 -7.80
C LYS A 32 -7.79 8.49 -6.54
N SER A 33 -7.62 7.66 -5.51
CA SER A 33 -8.34 7.83 -4.25
C SER A 33 -7.98 9.14 -3.53
N ALA A 34 -6.70 9.54 -3.57
CA ALA A 34 -6.22 10.78 -2.97
C ALA A 34 -6.75 12.02 -3.69
N SER A 35 -6.88 11.96 -5.02
CA SER A 35 -7.38 13.09 -5.84
C SER A 35 -8.88 13.35 -5.68
N THR A 36 -9.65 12.40 -5.13
CA THR A 36 -11.13 12.47 -5.13
C THR A 36 -11.73 12.95 -3.79
N GLY A 37 -10.91 13.52 -2.89
CA GLY A 37 -11.36 14.36 -1.76
C GLY A 37 -12.53 13.82 -0.91
N GLY A 38 -12.24 13.01 0.10
CA GLY A 38 -13.02 12.99 1.35
C GLY A 38 -14.18 11.98 1.51
N GLY A 39 -14.48 11.10 0.56
CA GLY A 39 -15.71 10.27 0.62
C GLY A 39 -15.58 8.75 0.72
N PHE A 40 -14.40 8.16 0.50
CA PHE A 40 -14.36 6.80 -0.09
C PHE A 40 -13.47 5.77 0.61
N GLY A 41 -13.48 5.71 1.95
CA GLY A 41 -12.79 4.63 2.66
C GLY A 41 -13.26 3.22 2.24
N MET A 42 -14.54 3.09 1.85
CA MET A 42 -15.12 1.82 1.40
C MET A 42 -14.84 1.50 -0.08
N SER A 43 -14.73 2.50 -0.96
CA SER A 43 -14.43 2.24 -2.37
C SER A 43 -12.96 1.99 -2.65
N ILE A 44 -12.04 2.48 -1.80
CA ILE A 44 -10.65 2.08 -1.91
C ILE A 44 -10.45 0.62 -1.48
N ALA A 45 -11.05 0.17 -0.39
CA ALA A 45 -11.02 -1.24 0.01
C ALA A 45 -11.54 -2.14 -1.13
N ALA A 46 -12.68 -1.78 -1.74
CA ALA A 46 -13.22 -2.52 -2.88
C ALA A 46 -12.28 -2.53 -4.10
N ALA A 47 -11.61 -1.41 -4.40
CA ALA A 47 -10.66 -1.31 -5.51
C ALA A 47 -9.36 -2.07 -5.27
N LEU A 48 -8.93 -2.18 -4.01
CA LEU A 48 -7.72 -2.88 -3.59
C LEU A 48 -7.93 -4.39 -3.50
N LYS A 49 -9.15 -4.86 -3.20
CA LYS A 49 -9.52 -6.26 -3.04
C LYS A 49 -9.00 -7.24 -4.12
N PRO A 50 -9.02 -6.92 -5.44
CA PRO A 50 -8.48 -7.83 -6.46
C PRO A 50 -6.96 -7.96 -6.46
N LEU A 51 -6.22 -7.01 -5.88
CA LEU A 51 -4.75 -7.04 -5.82
C LEU A 51 -4.25 -7.47 -4.43
N VAL A 52 -4.86 -6.91 -3.38
CA VAL A 52 -4.42 -7.05 -1.98
C VAL A 52 -5.66 -7.30 -1.08
N PRO A 53 -6.26 -8.50 -1.16
CA PRO A 53 -7.51 -8.80 -0.45
C PRO A 53 -7.40 -8.65 1.07
N ASP A 54 -6.26 -9.03 1.66
CA ASP A 54 -6.02 -8.91 3.11
C ASP A 54 -6.00 -7.44 3.57
N ILE A 55 -5.32 -6.57 2.81
CA ILE A 55 -5.31 -5.12 3.06
C ILE A 55 -6.72 -4.55 2.90
N ALA A 56 -7.47 -4.96 1.88
CA ALA A 56 -8.84 -4.51 1.68
C ALA A 56 -9.73 -4.84 2.88
N SER A 57 -9.70 -6.08 3.38
CA SER A 57 -10.50 -6.48 4.54
C SER A 57 -10.10 -5.78 5.84
N ARG A 58 -8.82 -5.41 5.99
CA ARG A 58 -8.38 -4.56 7.09
C ARG A 58 -8.96 -3.15 6.99
N LEU A 59 -8.89 -2.53 5.82
CA LEU A 59 -9.45 -1.20 5.57
C LEU A 59 -10.96 -1.15 5.81
N GLU A 60 -11.70 -2.22 5.53
CA GLU A 60 -13.13 -2.33 5.84
C GLU A 60 -13.42 -2.24 7.36
N SER A 61 -12.45 -2.57 8.20
CA SER A 61 -12.57 -2.53 9.67
C SER A 61 -12.08 -1.20 10.29
N TYR A 62 -11.49 -0.30 9.50
CA TYR A 62 -10.91 0.95 9.97
C TYR A 62 -11.90 2.12 9.94
N LYS A 63 -11.65 3.11 10.80
CA LYS A 63 -12.33 4.41 10.69
C LYS A 63 -11.77 5.16 9.49
N GLN A 64 -12.58 6.06 8.93
CA GLN A 64 -12.19 6.81 7.72
C GLN A 64 -10.87 7.60 7.87
N SER A 65 -10.58 8.13 9.07
CA SER A 65 -9.28 8.75 9.38
C SER A 65 -8.12 7.78 9.18
N ASP A 66 -8.25 6.60 9.76
CA ASP A 66 -7.22 5.56 9.77
C ASP A 66 -7.05 4.96 8.36
N VAL A 67 -8.14 4.87 7.58
CA VAL A 67 -8.09 4.50 6.15
C VAL A 67 -7.30 5.53 5.35
N ASN A 68 -7.55 6.83 5.55
CA ASN A 68 -6.83 7.88 4.83
C ASN A 68 -5.33 7.86 5.17
N ASP A 69 -4.98 7.70 6.44
CA ASP A 69 -3.60 7.59 6.88
C ASP A 69 -2.93 6.32 6.31
N TYR A 70 -3.64 5.18 6.32
CA TYR A 70 -3.13 3.93 5.75
C TYR A 70 -2.88 4.05 4.25
N VAL A 71 -3.84 4.59 3.51
CA VAL A 71 -3.71 4.81 2.06
C VAL A 71 -2.56 5.75 1.75
N ARG A 72 -2.38 6.82 2.54
CA ARG A 72 -1.27 7.75 2.39
C ARG A 72 0.08 7.07 2.61
N MET A 73 0.22 6.25 3.65
CA MET A 73 1.43 5.47 3.92
C MET A 73 1.68 4.40 2.85
N LEU A 74 0.64 3.66 2.45
CA LEU A 74 0.72 2.63 1.41
C LEU A 74 1.14 3.20 0.06
N ARG A 75 0.67 4.40 -0.28
CA ARG A 75 1.13 5.12 -1.46
C ARG A 75 2.62 5.40 -1.39
N GLY A 76 3.10 5.93 -0.25
CA GLY A 76 4.53 6.16 -0.02
C GLY A 76 5.36 4.88 -0.17
N ALA A 77 4.91 3.79 0.45
CA ALA A 77 5.54 2.48 0.35
C ALA A 77 5.60 1.95 -1.09
N THR A 78 4.49 2.10 -1.84
CA THR A 78 4.38 1.64 -3.23
C THR A 78 5.30 2.45 -4.15
N VAL A 79 5.42 3.76 -3.94
CA VAL A 79 6.36 4.61 -4.69
C VAL A 79 7.80 4.18 -4.41
N LEU A 80 8.18 3.99 -3.14
CA LEU A 80 9.52 3.53 -2.77
C LEU A 80 9.84 2.16 -3.36
N LEU A 81 8.89 1.23 -3.30
CA LEU A 81 9.00 -0.09 -3.89
C LEU A 81 9.28 -0.02 -5.40
N LEU A 82 8.54 0.81 -6.13
CA LEU A 82 8.74 0.99 -7.57
C LEU A 82 10.07 1.69 -7.90
N GLN A 83 10.50 2.66 -7.08
CA GLN A 83 11.81 3.31 -7.24
C GLN A 83 12.97 2.33 -7.05
N ARG A 84 12.82 1.36 -6.13
CA ARG A 84 13.81 0.32 -5.85
C ARG A 84 13.77 -0.86 -6.84
N TRP A 85 12.74 -0.95 -7.67
CA TRP A 85 12.56 -2.02 -8.65
C TRP A 85 13.46 -1.84 -9.90
N GLN A 86 14.76 -1.98 -9.67
CA GLN A 86 15.83 -1.84 -10.67
C GLN A 86 16.75 -3.07 -10.58
N PRO A 87 16.88 -3.90 -11.64
CA PRO A 87 16.20 -3.89 -12.95
C PRO A 87 14.72 -4.32 -12.89
N GLU A 88 13.96 -4.09 -13.98
CA GLU A 88 12.50 -4.26 -14.03
C GLU A 88 12.01 -5.68 -13.69
N ASP A 89 12.83 -6.68 -13.96
CA ASP A 89 12.57 -8.10 -13.70
C ASP A 89 13.00 -8.56 -12.30
N GLN A 90 13.66 -7.70 -11.51
CA GLN A 90 14.17 -8.09 -10.19
C GLN A 90 13.46 -7.32 -9.07
N PRO A 91 12.53 -7.97 -8.35
CA PRO A 91 11.92 -7.39 -7.16
C PRO A 91 13.00 -7.07 -6.10
N PRO A 92 13.00 -5.86 -5.49
CA PRO A 92 13.86 -5.58 -4.35
C PRO A 92 13.57 -6.51 -3.16
N PRO A 93 14.55 -6.79 -2.29
CA PRO A 93 14.30 -7.66 -1.14
C PRO A 93 13.26 -7.03 -0.20
N PRO A 94 12.28 -7.82 0.31
CA PRO A 94 11.19 -7.33 1.14
C PRO A 94 11.69 -6.62 2.39
N GLU A 95 12.78 -7.09 3.00
CA GLU A 95 13.39 -6.45 4.17
C GLU A 95 13.83 -5.00 3.90
N SER A 96 14.49 -4.74 2.76
CA SER A 96 14.98 -3.40 2.43
C SER A 96 13.86 -2.40 2.18
N VAL A 97 12.74 -2.87 1.60
CA VAL A 97 11.57 -2.02 1.40
C VAL A 97 10.85 -1.79 2.73
N ALA A 98 10.74 -2.82 3.57
CA ALA A 98 10.15 -2.69 4.91
C ALA A 98 10.92 -1.70 5.80
N ASP A 99 12.25 -1.72 5.79
CA ASP A 99 13.09 -0.76 6.51
C ASP A 99 12.85 0.69 6.06
N GLU A 100 12.67 0.92 4.76
CA GLU A 100 12.38 2.27 4.24
C GLU A 100 10.96 2.73 4.53
N VAL A 101 9.99 1.82 4.47
CA VAL A 101 8.62 2.09 4.93
C VAL A 101 8.60 2.39 6.42
N ALA A 102 9.44 1.70 7.21
CA ALA A 102 9.65 2.00 8.61
C ALA A 102 10.35 3.36 8.84
N ALA A 103 11.02 3.91 7.83
CA ALA A 103 11.60 5.26 7.87
C ALA A 103 10.63 6.37 7.41
N LEU A 104 9.49 6.03 6.79
CA LEU A 104 8.46 7.02 6.43
C LEU A 104 7.85 7.66 7.70
N GLU A 105 7.84 8.99 7.74
CA GLU A 105 7.11 9.77 8.76
C GLU A 105 5.65 9.99 8.31
N ALA A 106 4.72 9.90 9.26
CA ALA A 106 3.27 10.04 9.06
C ALA A 106 2.83 11.51 8.91
#